data_AF-A0A831RED2-F1
#
_entry.id   AF-A0A831RED2-F1
#
_cell.length_a   1.000
_cell.length_b   1.000
_cell.length_c   1.000
_cell.angle_alpha   90.00
_cell.angle_beta   90.00
_cell.angle_gamma   90.00
#
_symmetry.space_group_name_H-M   'P 1'
#
loop_
_entity.id
_entity.type
_entity.pdbx_description
1 polymer ?
#
loop_
_entity_poly.entity_id
_entity_poly.type
_entity_poly.pdbx_seq_one_letter_code
_entity_poly.pdbx_strand_id
1 'polypeptide(L)'
;KIRFQDGDYRLHHYLSLHRQSRDWLARTLQTPFPGPTVVVTHHAPTFWSWDNRPSALNRFAYCNDLREFMYEYEIAAWIHGHTHVVWDYRCADTRILCNPRGYKGRKLVADFRADRVVDI
;
A
#
# COMPACT_ATOMS: atom_id res chain seq x y z
N LYS A 1 -9.08 -25.43 -3.41
CA LYS A 1 -7.86 -25.18 -2.60
C LYS A 1 -6.90 -24.31 -3.41
N ILE A 2 -6.30 -23.30 -2.80
CA ILE A 2 -5.27 -22.48 -3.46
C ILE A 2 -3.96 -23.27 -3.41
N ARG A 3 -3.31 -23.46 -4.56
CA ARG A 3 -2.00 -24.11 -4.66
C ARG A 3 -0.89 -23.07 -4.82
N PHE A 4 0.31 -23.40 -4.34
CA PHE A 4 1.50 -22.58 -4.50
C PHE A 4 2.72 -23.49 -4.61
N GLN A 5 3.50 -23.30 -5.69
CA GLN A 5 4.54 -24.23 -6.11
C GLN A 5 3.97 -25.67 -6.14
N ASP A 6 4.64 -26.62 -5.50
CA ASP A 6 4.27 -28.03 -5.57
C ASP A 6 3.15 -28.41 -4.57
N GLY A 7 2.69 -27.49 -3.71
CA GLY A 7 1.81 -27.80 -2.58
C GLY A 7 0.59 -26.91 -2.40
N ASP A 8 -0.09 -27.10 -1.26
CA ASP A 8 -1.17 -26.23 -0.79
C ASP A 8 -0.57 -24.89 -0.31
N TYR A 9 -1.22 -23.78 -0.65
CA TYR A 9 -0.86 -22.48 -0.09
C TYR A 9 -1.24 -22.42 1.39
N ARG A 10 -0.30 -22.00 2.23
CA ARG A 10 -0.39 -22.02 3.70
C ARG A 10 0.13 -20.70 4.25
N LEU A 11 -0.19 -20.41 5.51
CA LEU A 11 0.20 -19.17 6.18
C LEU A 11 1.70 -18.87 6.09
N HIS A 12 2.57 -19.87 6.25
CA HIS A 12 4.01 -19.64 6.19
C HIS A 12 4.48 -19.17 4.80
N HIS A 13 3.82 -19.60 3.71
CA HIS A 13 4.10 -19.10 2.37
C HIS A 13 3.76 -17.60 2.27
N TYR A 14 2.59 -17.19 2.78
CA TYR A 14 2.20 -15.78 2.85
C TYR A 14 3.22 -14.93 3.62
N LEU A 15 3.60 -15.38 4.82
CA LEU A 15 4.57 -14.68 5.65
C LEU A 15 5.96 -14.59 4.99
N SER A 16 6.39 -15.66 4.33
CA SER A 16 7.67 -15.68 3.61
C SER A 16 7.67 -14.71 2.42
N LEU A 17 6.63 -14.73 1.58
CA LEU A 17 6.50 -13.81 0.45
C LEU A 17 6.40 -12.34 0.89
N HIS A 18 5.67 -12.08 1.97
CA HIS A 18 5.58 -10.73 2.55
C HIS A 18 6.97 -10.25 3.02
N ARG A 19 7.72 -11.07 3.76
CA ARG A 19 9.08 -10.73 4.20
C ARG A 19 10.01 -10.49 3.02
N GLN A 20 10.01 -11.38 2.03
CA GLN A 20 10.82 -11.22 0.82
C GLN A 20 10.53 -9.91 0.09
N SER A 21 9.25 -9.53 -0.02
CA SER A 21 8.84 -8.27 -0.66
C SER A 21 9.31 -7.05 0.14
N ARG A 22 9.22 -7.13 1.47
CA ARG A 22 9.66 -6.06 2.38
C ARG A 22 11.18 -5.90 2.39
N ASP A 23 11.93 -7.00 2.41
CA ASP A 23 13.39 -7.01 2.36
C ASP A 23 13.91 -6.55 0.99
N TRP A 24 13.19 -6.85 -0.08
CA TRP A 24 13.46 -6.27 -1.40
C TRP A 24 13.25 -4.76 -1.41
N LEU A 25 12.11 -4.27 -0.89
CA LEU A 25 11.81 -2.85 -0.83
C LEU A 25 12.89 -2.07 -0.06
N ALA A 26 13.31 -2.58 1.11
CA ALA A 26 14.39 -1.97 1.90
C ALA A 26 15.70 -1.84 1.11
N ARG A 27 16.14 -2.95 0.48
CA ARG A 27 17.36 -2.94 -0.35
C ARG A 27 17.25 -2.01 -1.54
N THR A 28 16.08 -1.92 -2.17
CA THR A 28 15.86 -1.00 -3.29
C THR A 28 15.91 0.45 -2.85
N LEU A 29 15.28 0.80 -1.72
CA LEU A 29 15.29 2.17 -1.19
C LEU A 29 16.67 2.63 -0.69
N GLN A 30 17.57 1.70 -0.37
CA GLN A 30 18.98 2.00 -0.07
C GLN A 30 19.79 2.36 -1.31
N THR A 31 19.30 2.07 -2.52
CA THR A 31 20.00 2.42 -3.76
C THR A 31 19.78 3.90 -4.07
N PRO A 32 20.84 4.73 -4.17
CA PRO A 32 20.68 6.14 -4.49
C PRO A 32 20.00 6.35 -5.84
N PHE A 33 19.11 7.33 -5.91
CA PHE A 33 18.44 7.75 -7.13
C PHE A 33 18.48 9.28 -7.24
N PRO A 34 18.94 9.86 -8.37
CA PRO A 34 18.94 11.31 -8.55
C PRO A 34 17.52 11.80 -8.89
N GLY A 35 16.67 11.94 -7.86
CA GLY A 35 15.30 12.45 -8.00
C GLY A 35 14.36 11.95 -6.89
N PRO A 36 13.08 12.33 -6.93
CA PRO A 36 12.09 11.87 -5.96
C PRO A 36 11.79 10.37 -6.16
N THR A 37 11.79 9.62 -5.06
CA THR A 37 11.38 8.21 -5.05
C THR A 37 9.88 8.09 -4.78
N VAL A 38 9.17 7.32 -5.62
CA VAL A 38 7.75 7.01 -5.44
C VAL A 38 7.59 5.51 -5.26
N VAL A 39 6.86 5.11 -4.21
CA VAL A 39 6.52 3.72 -3.93
C VAL A 39 5.08 3.45 -4.33
N VAL A 40 4.82 2.31 -4.98
CA VAL A 40 3.46 1.91 -5.40
C VAL A 40 3.17 0.50 -4.90
N THR A 41 2.09 0.35 -4.12
CA THR A 41 1.64 -0.94 -3.60
C THR A 41 0.14 -1.10 -3.80
N HIS A 42 -0.38 -2.34 -3.80
CA HIS A 42 -1.84 -2.52 -3.82
C HIS A 42 -2.46 -2.25 -2.45
N HIS A 43 -1.94 -2.88 -1.41
CA HIS A 43 -2.37 -2.70 -0.02
C HIS A 43 -1.89 -1.36 0.53
N ALA A 44 -2.65 -0.79 1.47
CA ALA A 44 -2.26 0.45 2.13
C ALA A 44 -0.99 0.26 2.97
N PRO A 45 -0.06 1.23 2.98
CA PRO A 45 1.20 1.12 3.72
C PRO A 45 1.06 1.46 5.20
N THR A 46 -0.10 1.98 5.63
CA THR A 46 -0.37 2.31 7.03
C THR A 46 -1.80 1.96 7.38
N PHE A 47 -2.08 1.77 8.68
CA PHE A 47 -3.44 1.65 9.18
C PHE A 47 -4.24 2.96 9.12
N TRP A 48 -3.63 4.10 8.78
CA TRP A 48 -4.34 5.38 8.68
C TRP A 48 -5.23 5.46 7.44
N SER A 49 -4.98 4.63 6.43
CA SER A 49 -5.85 4.52 5.26
C SER A 49 -7.12 3.67 5.51
N TRP A 50 -7.31 3.19 6.73
CA TRP A 50 -8.49 2.40 7.11
C TRP A 50 -9.62 3.33 7.57
N ASP A 51 -10.78 3.24 6.93
CA ASP A 51 -11.94 4.11 7.18
C ASP A 51 -12.99 3.50 8.12
N ASN A 52 -12.72 2.31 8.67
CA ASN A 52 -13.63 1.61 9.58
C ASN A 52 -13.04 1.54 11.00
N ARG A 53 -13.74 0.86 11.92
CA ARG A 53 -13.34 0.72 13.31
C ARG A 53 -11.91 0.16 13.42
N PRO A 54 -11.02 0.76 14.23
CA PRO A 54 -9.67 0.25 14.45
C PRO A 54 -9.59 -1.18 15.00
N SER A 55 -10.64 -1.64 15.68
CA SER A 55 -10.77 -3.02 16.20
C SER A 55 -11.15 -4.05 15.14
N ALA A 56 -11.47 -3.63 13.91
CA ALA A 56 -11.89 -4.53 12.85
C ALA A 56 -10.71 -5.36 12.35
N LEU A 57 -10.71 -6.67 12.60
CA LEU A 57 -9.62 -7.58 12.24
C LEU A 57 -9.38 -7.65 10.72
N ASN A 58 -10.41 -7.41 9.91
CA ASN A 58 -10.27 -7.37 8.47
C ASN A 58 -9.34 -6.25 7.99
N ARG A 59 -9.06 -5.22 8.81
CA ARG A 59 -8.05 -4.20 8.52
C ARG A 59 -6.71 -4.79 8.06
N PHE A 60 -6.28 -5.91 8.63
CA PHE A 60 -5.03 -6.58 8.28
C PHE A 60 -5.04 -7.24 6.90
N ALA A 61 -6.22 -7.41 6.29
CA ALA A 61 -6.34 -7.80 4.89
C ALA A 61 -6.18 -6.60 3.93
N TYR A 62 -6.32 -5.36 4.42
CA TYR A 62 -6.27 -4.15 3.58
C TYR A 62 -4.99 -3.35 3.72
N CYS A 63 -4.45 -3.30 4.94
CA CYS A 63 -3.39 -2.40 5.35
C CYS A 63 -2.23 -3.18 5.96
N ASN A 64 -1.02 -2.73 5.67
CA ASN A 64 0.19 -3.08 6.39
C ASN A 64 0.59 -1.88 7.28
N ASP A 65 1.43 -2.11 8.27
CA ASP A 65 2.13 -1.03 8.96
C ASP A 65 3.58 -1.04 8.50
N LEU A 66 3.90 -0.13 7.56
CA LEU A 66 5.22 0.05 6.94
C LEU A 66 5.72 1.49 7.16
N ARG A 67 5.23 2.15 8.21
CA ARG A 67 5.58 3.55 8.51
C ARG A 67 7.08 3.72 8.75
N GLU A 68 7.77 2.69 9.24
CA GLU A 68 9.22 2.70 9.43
C GLU A 68 9.98 3.12 8.17
N PHE A 69 9.53 2.69 6.99
CA PHE A 69 10.16 3.06 5.73
C PHE A 69 10.08 4.56 5.42
N MET A 70 8.99 5.22 5.86
CA MET A 70 8.78 6.65 5.64
C MET A 70 9.60 7.51 6.60
N TYR A 71 10.03 6.94 7.72
CA TYR A 71 10.95 7.61 8.65
C TYR A 71 12.42 7.31 8.33
N GLU A 72 12.71 6.20 7.68
CA GLU A 72 14.09 5.74 7.38
C GLU A 72 14.58 6.20 5.99
N TYR A 73 13.70 6.30 4.99
CA TYR A 73 14.05 6.58 3.61
C TYR A 73 13.36 7.83 3.06
N GLU A 74 14.02 8.52 2.12
CA GLU A 74 13.45 9.66 1.40
C GLU A 74 12.45 9.18 0.33
N ILE A 75 11.21 8.93 0.76
CA ILE A 75 10.10 8.58 -0.12
C ILE A 75 9.22 9.81 -0.30
N ALA A 76 9.18 10.36 -1.51
CA ALA A 76 8.40 11.55 -1.80
C ALA A 76 6.88 11.25 -1.80
N ALA A 77 6.48 10.09 -2.34
CA ALA A 77 5.10 9.62 -2.23
C ALA A 77 4.94 8.10 -2.20
N TRP A 78 3.84 7.67 -1.60
CA TRP A 78 3.40 6.27 -1.59
C TRP A 78 1.96 6.15 -2.08
N ILE A 79 1.79 5.54 -3.26
CA ILE A 79 0.48 5.33 -3.89
C ILE A 79 -0.03 3.94 -3.55
N HIS A 80 -1.27 3.86 -3.06
CA HIS A 80 -1.92 2.59 -2.75
C HIS A 80 -3.37 2.50 -3.25
N GLY A 81 -3.96 1.32 -3.07
CA GLY A 81 -5.34 1.02 -3.40
C GLY A 81 -6.04 0.22 -2.30
N HIS A 82 -6.86 -0.74 -2.76
CA HIS A 82 -7.51 -1.80 -2.01
C HIS A 82 -8.57 -1.39 -0.98
N THR A 83 -8.39 -0.28 -0.26
CA THR A 83 -9.34 0.20 0.77
C THR A 83 -10.66 0.68 0.18
N HIS A 84 -10.69 1.03 -1.12
CA HIS A 84 -11.84 1.64 -1.79
C HIS A 84 -12.26 2.99 -1.19
N VAL A 85 -11.28 3.70 -0.63
CA VAL A 85 -11.43 5.03 -0.04
C VAL A 85 -10.37 5.93 -0.65
N VAL A 86 -10.74 7.15 -1.05
CA VAL A 86 -9.78 8.15 -1.52
C VAL A 86 -9.02 8.69 -0.32
N TRP A 87 -7.70 8.76 -0.45
CA TRP A 87 -6.82 9.32 0.57
C TRP A 87 -5.78 10.25 -0.07
N ASP A 88 -5.43 11.31 0.67
CA ASP A 88 -4.33 12.22 0.41
C ASP A 88 -3.88 12.79 1.75
N TYR A 89 -2.82 12.24 2.32
CA TYR A 89 -2.30 12.64 3.62
C TYR A 89 -0.79 12.45 3.68
N ARG A 90 -0.17 12.85 4.79
CA ARG A 90 1.26 12.67 5.02
C ARG A 90 1.55 11.78 6.22
N CYS A 91 2.62 11.01 6.13
CA CYS A 91 3.27 10.33 7.25
C CYS A 91 4.77 10.61 7.13
N ALA A 92 5.36 11.28 8.13
CA ALA A 92 6.62 12.01 7.96
C ALA A 92 6.53 12.93 6.73
N ASP A 93 7.57 12.97 5.90
CA ASP A 93 7.59 13.77 4.67
C ASP A 93 6.93 13.09 3.47
N THR A 94 6.62 11.78 3.58
CA THR A 94 5.99 11.00 2.52
C THR A 94 4.50 11.33 2.33
N ARG A 95 4.12 11.69 1.10
CA ARG A 95 2.71 11.86 0.72
C ARG A 95 2.06 10.52 0.37
N ILE A 96 1.04 10.11 1.12
CA ILE A 96 0.31 8.86 0.90
C ILE A 96 -0.98 9.14 0.13
N LEU A 97 -1.19 8.40 -0.96
CA LEU A 97 -2.25 8.65 -1.94
C LEU A 97 -3.06 7.39 -2.23
N CYS A 98 -4.38 7.52 -2.26
CA CYS A 98 -5.29 6.51 -2.78
C CYS A 98 -6.32 7.17 -3.69
N ASN A 99 -6.49 6.65 -4.91
CA ASN A 99 -7.50 7.10 -5.87
C ASN A 99 -8.24 5.90 -6.48
N PRO A 100 -8.95 5.09 -5.69
CA PRO A 100 -9.53 3.84 -6.16
C PRO A 100 -10.81 4.11 -6.94
N ARG A 101 -10.96 3.50 -8.11
CA ARG A 101 -12.20 3.58 -8.91
C ARG A 101 -13.42 2.90 -8.27
N GLY A 102 -13.17 1.86 -7.48
CA GLY A 102 -14.19 0.91 -7.05
C GLY A 102 -14.56 -0.10 -8.14
N TYR A 103 -15.72 -0.74 -7.98
CA TYR A 103 -16.19 -1.80 -8.86
C TYR A 103 -17.21 -1.26 -9.87
N LYS A 104 -16.82 -1.22 -11.16
CA LYS A 104 -17.72 -0.81 -12.25
C LYS A 104 -18.99 -1.70 -12.26
N GLY A 105 -20.16 -1.07 -12.35
CA GLY A 105 -21.44 -1.76 -12.38
C GLY A 105 -21.91 -2.32 -11.03
N ARG A 106 -21.18 -2.07 -9.94
CA ARG A 106 -21.59 -2.46 -8.58
C ARG A 106 -21.50 -1.31 -7.59
N LYS A 107 -20.30 -0.81 -7.34
CA LYS A 107 -20.03 0.24 -6.34
C LYS A 107 -18.80 1.03 -6.75
N LEU A 108 -19.04 2.18 -7.38
CA LEU A 108 -17.99 3.15 -7.67
C LEU A 108 -17.66 3.96 -6.42
N VAL A 109 -16.43 4.46 -6.34
CA VAL A 109 -16.03 5.44 -5.34
C VAL A 109 -16.35 6.82 -5.91
N ALA A 110 -17.16 7.60 -5.20
CA ALA A 110 -17.68 8.88 -5.69
C ALA A 110 -16.55 9.86 -6.00
N ASP A 111 -15.53 9.91 -5.15
CA ASP A 111 -14.41 10.85 -5.25
C ASP A 111 -13.27 10.36 -6.17
N PHE A 112 -13.48 9.25 -6.89
CA PHE A 112 -12.50 8.79 -7.87
C PHE A 112 -12.34 9.84 -8.98
N ARG A 113 -11.09 10.23 -9.24
CA ARG A 113 -10.75 11.19 -10.29
C ARG A 113 -9.88 10.53 -11.35
N ALA A 114 -10.45 10.28 -12.54
CA ALA A 114 -9.73 9.60 -13.63
C ALA A 114 -8.55 10.43 -14.19
N ASP A 115 -8.63 11.74 -14.03
CA ASP A 115 -7.68 12.76 -14.48
C ASP A 115 -6.80 13.30 -13.34
N ARG A 116 -6.76 12.61 -12.18
CA ARG A 116 -5.99 13.09 -11.03
C ARG A 116 -4.50 13.15 -11.36
N VAL A 117 -3.97 14.36 -11.33
CA VAL A 117 -2.53 14.66 -11.34
C VAL A 117 -2.13 15.15 -9.96
N VAL A 118 -0.91 14.79 -9.55
CA VAL A 118 -0.33 15.17 -8.26
C VAL A 118 1.13 15.52 -8.47
N ASP A 119 1.51 16.70 -7.98
CA ASP A 119 2.90 17.12 -7.91
C ASP A 119 3.57 16.47 -6.69
N ILE A 120 4.83 16.09 -6.90
CA ILE A 120 5.69 15.35 -5.96
C ILE A 120 6.94 16.18 -5.73
#